data_AF-A0A828YYC6-F1
#
_entry.id   AF-A0A828YYC6-F1
#
_cell.length_a   1.000
_cell.length_b   1.000
_cell.length_c   1.000
_cell.angle_alpha   90.00
_cell.angle_beta   90.00
_cell.angle_gamma   90.00
#
_symmetry.space_group_name_H-M   'P 1'
#
loop_
_entity.id
_entity.type
_entity.pdbx_description
1 polymer ?
#
loop_
_entity_poly.entity_id
_entity_poly.type
_entity_poly.pdbx_seq_one_letter_code
_entity_poly.pdbx_strand_id
1 'polypeptide(L)'
;MNRKVTFILSTILALSCKPNSRLDPIPFFLLGIGANQAELNQSSFQILSPKEGEIITVYQVEATIQTDISGEFEIYDEEQKLFSVPIHSPSSQTFPPFKPKNGENMIQVRFKKPDGTILQKEVNFYFGTKLSAGGAHSGFLKNGEVYTTGRNNFGQLGTGNSTGDENNDVIVKLNSIRNISSIHFNQNNSMAIAKNGRVYTWGNNAKGQLGIGNNNTNPANPRTAGNRQPPTLVPGIDDAVMGAYGFNHALILKSDGTIVAFGQNNVGQLGNGANDLNADSFSMNPVAVVGLRDVIQVIAGSEHSAALTENGEVYVWGRNQYGNLGNGRLSAANTAQSIPVKVEGLPEIKQIANGRDHILALASDGRIYSWGLNASGQLGIGGNGSPNPTPIPTQVLNILNASSVWAGGTQSFSILKSGEVKGWGANGNTANLAIGETNTQKVYEPNKAVVGIDDVIHFGCGATHNFVLLGNGEIYGWGWNFKGSLGRQDLQANWGAPNPVSITLP
;
A
#
# COMPACT_ATOMS: atom_id res chain seq x y z
N MET A 1 -41.12 -22.01 -47.44
CA MET A 1 -41.20 -20.53 -47.60
C MET A 1 -39.86 -19.92 -47.21
N ASN A 2 -39.30 -19.04 -48.06
CA ASN A 2 -38.19 -18.07 -47.85
C ASN A 2 -36.90 -18.53 -47.10
N ARG A 3 -35.80 -18.84 -47.82
CA ARG A 3 -34.67 -17.95 -48.28
C ARG A 3 -33.59 -17.74 -47.17
N LYS A 4 -32.26 -17.84 -47.36
CA LYS A 4 -31.27 -17.76 -48.49
C LYS A 4 -30.12 -18.79 -48.24
N VAL A 5 -29.43 -19.48 -49.18
CA VAL A 5 -28.52 -19.14 -50.33
C VAL A 5 -27.05 -18.78 -49.96
N THR A 6 -26.13 -19.76 -50.15
CA THR A 6 -24.80 -19.83 -50.88
C THR A 6 -23.90 -18.56 -51.00
N PHE A 7 -22.55 -18.52 -50.95
CA PHE A 7 -21.39 -19.25 -51.58
C PHE A 7 -20.11 -19.18 -50.67
N ILE A 8 -19.22 -20.19 -50.52
CA ILE A 8 -18.10 -20.72 -51.36
C ILE A 8 -16.94 -19.74 -51.68
N LEU A 9 -15.70 -20.04 -51.24
CA LEU A 9 -14.49 -20.12 -52.10
C LEU A 9 -13.23 -20.66 -51.39
N SER A 10 -12.53 -21.63 -52.01
CA SER A 10 -11.09 -21.56 -52.31
C SER A 10 -10.66 -22.77 -53.16
N THR A 11 -9.76 -22.55 -54.13
CA THR A 11 -9.43 -23.50 -55.20
C THR A 11 -7.93 -23.78 -55.20
N ILE A 12 -7.53 -25.04 -55.40
CA ILE A 12 -6.13 -25.43 -55.66
C ILE A 12 -6.03 -25.93 -57.10
N LEU A 13 -5.01 -25.46 -57.84
CA LEU A 13 -4.62 -25.98 -59.15
C LEU A 13 -3.12 -26.28 -59.14
N ALA A 14 -2.71 -27.37 -59.81
CA ALA A 14 -1.31 -27.79 -59.92
C ALA A 14 -0.98 -28.22 -61.35
N LEU A 15 0.24 -27.93 -61.83
CA LEU A 15 0.82 -28.38 -63.11
C LEU A 15 2.37 -28.26 -63.08
N SER A 16 3.07 -28.87 -64.05
CA SER A 16 4.54 -29.10 -64.05
C SER A 16 5.14 -28.99 -65.48
N CYS A 17 6.46 -29.11 -65.78
CA CYS A 17 7.62 -29.64 -65.03
C CYS A 17 8.98 -29.22 -65.69
N LYS A 18 10.11 -29.39 -64.95
CA LYS A 18 11.53 -29.50 -65.43
C LYS A 18 12.23 -28.25 -66.06
N PRO A 19 13.58 -28.22 -66.19
CA PRO A 19 14.64 -28.57 -65.21
C PRO A 19 15.90 -27.62 -65.23
N ASN A 20 16.96 -27.97 -64.46
CA ASN A 20 18.34 -27.38 -64.36
C ASN A 20 18.47 -26.08 -63.53
N SER A 21 19.28 -25.96 -62.45
CA SER A 21 20.66 -26.45 -62.21
C SER A 21 21.08 -26.43 -60.70
N ARG A 22 22.14 -27.20 -60.36
CA ARG A 22 22.96 -27.35 -59.10
C ARG A 22 22.66 -26.42 -57.90
N LEU A 23 22.35 -26.91 -56.68
CA LEU A 23 23.20 -27.58 -55.64
C LEU A 23 24.37 -26.69 -55.17
N ASP A 24 24.53 -26.34 -53.88
CA ASP A 24 24.80 -27.22 -52.71
C ASP A 24 24.24 -26.72 -51.33
N PRO A 25 24.37 -27.46 -50.19
CA PRO A 25 23.39 -27.44 -49.08
C PRO A 25 23.80 -26.76 -47.76
N ILE A 26 22.82 -26.57 -46.87
CA ILE A 26 22.98 -26.34 -45.41
C ILE A 26 22.40 -27.56 -44.66
N PRO A 27 23.11 -28.15 -43.67
CA PRO A 27 22.72 -29.42 -43.07
C PRO A 27 21.62 -29.28 -42.00
N PHE A 28 20.61 -30.14 -42.07
CA PHE A 28 19.75 -30.48 -40.93
C PHE A 28 20.47 -31.51 -40.06
N PHE A 29 20.74 -31.17 -38.79
CA PHE A 29 21.10 -32.17 -37.79
C PHE A 29 19.86 -32.59 -36.99
N LEU A 30 19.58 -33.90 -36.98
CA LEU A 30 18.66 -34.50 -36.03
C LEU A 30 19.27 -34.43 -34.63
N LEU A 31 18.48 -33.95 -33.66
CA LEU A 31 18.58 -34.38 -32.27
C LEU A 31 17.20 -34.83 -31.83
N GLY A 32 17.05 -36.14 -31.63
CA GLY A 32 15.84 -36.72 -31.10
C GLY A 32 15.80 -36.57 -29.58
N ILE A 33 14.64 -36.21 -29.04
CA ILE A 33 14.26 -36.57 -27.68
C ILE A 33 12.92 -37.29 -27.80
N GLY A 34 12.86 -38.54 -27.36
CA GLY A 34 11.62 -39.28 -27.28
C GLY A 34 10.70 -38.60 -26.27
N ALA A 35 9.54 -38.13 -26.71
CA ALA A 35 8.49 -37.67 -25.81
C ALA A 35 7.93 -38.88 -25.04
N ASN A 36 8.53 -39.19 -23.89
CA ASN A 36 7.96 -40.12 -22.94
C ASN A 36 6.61 -39.55 -22.48
N GLN A 37 5.52 -40.20 -22.88
CA GLN A 37 4.17 -39.95 -22.37
C GLN A 37 4.05 -40.49 -20.92
N ALA A 38 4.82 -39.90 -20.00
CA ALA A 38 4.98 -40.38 -18.62
C ALA A 38 5.07 -39.23 -17.58
N GLU A 39 4.38 -38.11 -17.82
CA GLU A 39 4.08 -37.08 -16.81
C GLU A 39 2.58 -36.73 -16.74
N LEU A 40 1.72 -37.68 -17.09
CA LEU A 40 0.27 -37.56 -16.85
C LEU A 40 -0.05 -38.08 -15.43
N ASN A 41 -0.58 -37.19 -14.60
CA ASN A 41 -0.97 -37.37 -13.19
C ASN A 41 0.16 -37.61 -12.17
N GLN A 42 0.96 -36.57 -11.88
CA GLN A 42 1.35 -36.32 -10.50
C GLN A 42 0.30 -35.42 -9.83
N SER A 43 -0.45 -35.98 -8.88
CA SER A 43 -1.40 -35.24 -8.04
C SER A 43 -0.71 -34.01 -7.42
N SER A 44 -1.25 -32.81 -7.63
CA SER A 44 -0.53 -31.58 -7.31
C SER A 44 -1.44 -30.46 -6.80
N PHE A 45 -0.86 -29.57 -6.00
CA PHE A 45 -1.51 -28.36 -5.54
C PHE A 45 -0.62 -27.14 -5.78
N GLN A 46 -1.21 -25.95 -5.81
CA GLN A 46 -0.52 -24.67 -5.93
C GLN A 46 -1.02 -23.72 -4.84
N ILE A 47 -0.10 -22.94 -4.25
CA ILE A 47 -0.45 -21.79 -3.42
C ILE A 47 -0.76 -20.61 -4.36
N LEU A 48 -1.97 -20.07 -4.25
CA LEU A 48 -2.46 -18.91 -5.00
C LEU A 48 -2.32 -17.61 -4.21
N SER A 49 -2.39 -17.70 -2.88
CA SER A 49 -2.25 -16.60 -1.92
C SER A 49 -1.63 -17.13 -0.63
N PRO A 50 -0.72 -16.39 0.03
CA PRO A 50 0.04 -15.28 -0.55
C PRO A 50 0.91 -15.76 -1.73
N LYS A 51 1.41 -14.83 -2.53
CA LYS A 51 2.38 -15.10 -3.60
C LYS A 51 3.83 -14.96 -3.08
N GLU A 52 4.76 -15.61 -3.77
CA GLU A 52 6.19 -15.48 -3.46
C GLU A 52 6.62 -14.02 -3.62
N GLY A 53 7.23 -13.46 -2.57
CA GLY A 53 7.66 -12.07 -2.51
C GLY A 53 6.54 -11.03 -2.27
N GLU A 54 5.30 -11.45 -2.05
CA GLU A 54 4.17 -10.53 -1.82
C GLU A 54 4.38 -9.66 -0.58
N ILE A 55 3.97 -8.38 -0.66
CA ILE A 55 3.99 -7.46 0.47
C ILE A 55 2.55 -7.20 0.94
N ILE A 56 2.20 -7.84 2.05
CA ILE A 56 0.92 -7.69 2.73
C ILE A 56 0.98 -6.44 3.61
N THR A 57 0.01 -5.54 3.43
CA THR A 57 -0.11 -4.28 4.21
C THR A 57 -1.31 -4.26 5.15
N VAL A 58 -1.96 -5.39 5.35
CA VAL A 58 -3.08 -5.59 6.28
C VAL A 58 -2.67 -6.66 7.28
N TYR A 59 -2.98 -6.50 8.56
CA TYR A 59 -2.59 -7.41 9.64
C TYR A 59 -3.51 -8.64 9.67
N GLN A 60 -3.56 -9.35 8.54
CA GLN A 60 -4.31 -10.58 8.30
C GLN A 60 -3.78 -11.23 7.02
N VAL A 61 -3.59 -12.55 7.04
CA VAL A 61 -3.18 -13.34 5.87
C VAL A 61 -4.27 -14.34 5.54
N GLU A 62 -4.71 -14.34 4.28
CA GLU A 62 -5.58 -15.37 3.71
C GLU A 62 -4.74 -16.27 2.80
N ALA A 63 -4.47 -17.49 3.26
CA ALA A 63 -3.82 -18.49 2.44
C ALA A 63 -4.87 -19.19 1.57
N THR A 64 -4.64 -19.28 0.26
CA THR A 64 -5.54 -19.95 -0.70
C THR A 64 -4.74 -20.92 -1.55
N ILE A 65 -5.22 -22.16 -1.68
CA ILE A 65 -4.63 -23.16 -2.59
C ILE A 65 -5.62 -23.61 -3.65
N GLN A 66 -5.07 -24.03 -4.79
CA GLN A 66 -5.78 -24.78 -5.82
C GLN A 66 -5.25 -26.22 -5.83
N THR A 67 -6.15 -27.21 -5.87
CA THR A 67 -5.75 -28.62 -5.85
C THR A 67 -6.68 -29.53 -6.64
N ASP A 68 -6.09 -30.55 -7.29
CA ASP A 68 -6.80 -31.69 -7.88
C ASP A 68 -6.93 -32.88 -6.91
N ILE A 69 -6.29 -32.81 -5.74
CA ILE A 69 -6.22 -33.88 -4.73
C ILE A 69 -7.22 -33.65 -3.60
N SER A 70 -7.96 -34.70 -3.22
CA SER A 70 -8.79 -34.71 -2.01
C SER A 70 -8.01 -35.27 -0.82
N GLY A 71 -8.27 -34.73 0.37
CA GLY A 71 -7.69 -35.20 1.63
C GLY A 71 -7.36 -34.05 2.59
N GLU A 72 -6.55 -34.32 3.60
CA GLU A 72 -6.22 -33.35 4.63
C GLU A 72 -4.99 -32.51 4.25
N PHE A 73 -5.17 -31.19 4.22
CA PHE A 73 -4.11 -30.21 4.01
C PHE A 73 -3.79 -29.50 5.32
N GLU A 74 -2.51 -29.43 5.65
CA GLU A 74 -1.99 -28.75 6.83
C GLU A 74 -1.27 -27.47 6.40
N ILE A 75 -1.43 -26.40 7.15
CA ILE A 75 -0.69 -25.14 6.96
C ILE A 75 0.09 -24.81 8.23
N TYR A 76 1.35 -24.44 8.02
CA TYR A 76 2.33 -24.11 9.05
C TYR A 76 2.84 -22.66 8.84
N ASP A 77 3.06 -21.95 9.94
CA ASP A 77 3.95 -20.77 10.00
C ASP A 77 5.29 -21.26 10.56
N GLU A 78 6.34 -21.20 9.73
CA GLU A 78 7.62 -21.87 9.99
C GLU A 78 7.43 -23.36 10.37
N GLU A 79 7.68 -23.74 11.62
CA GLU A 79 7.50 -25.10 12.14
C GLU A 79 6.17 -25.31 12.90
N GLN A 80 5.42 -24.24 13.18
CA GLN A 80 4.19 -24.29 13.96
C GLN A 80 2.98 -24.59 13.06
N LYS A 81 2.32 -25.74 13.27
CA LYS A 81 1.04 -26.05 12.62
C LYS A 81 -0.02 -25.04 13.06
N LEU A 82 -0.62 -24.34 12.10
CA LEU A 82 -1.73 -23.42 12.31
C LEU A 82 -3.07 -24.16 12.21
N PHE A 83 -3.32 -24.80 11.06
CA PHE A 83 -4.61 -25.42 10.75
C PHE A 83 -4.47 -26.78 10.07
N SER A 84 -5.56 -27.55 10.11
CA SER A 84 -5.79 -28.77 9.33
C SER A 84 -7.15 -28.61 8.64
N VAL A 85 -7.20 -28.75 7.31
CA VAL A 85 -8.43 -28.56 6.53
C VAL A 85 -8.65 -29.76 5.61
N PRO A 86 -9.78 -30.49 5.74
CA PRO A 86 -10.16 -31.52 4.78
C PRO A 86 -10.71 -30.89 3.51
N ILE A 87 -10.09 -31.18 2.37
CA ILE A 87 -10.44 -30.63 1.07
C ILE A 87 -10.99 -31.74 0.17
N HIS A 88 -12.08 -31.42 -0.55
CA HIS A 88 -12.65 -32.25 -1.60
C HIS A 88 -12.38 -31.57 -2.94
N SER A 89 -11.81 -32.30 -3.89
CA SER A 89 -11.29 -31.78 -5.16
C SER A 89 -12.21 -32.09 -6.36
N PRO A 90 -12.05 -31.38 -7.50
CA PRO A 90 -11.20 -30.20 -7.72
C PRO A 90 -11.78 -28.95 -7.06
N SER A 91 -10.94 -28.19 -6.36
CA SER A 91 -11.38 -26.98 -5.66
C SER A 91 -10.26 -25.95 -5.48
N SER A 92 -10.70 -24.70 -5.30
CA SER A 92 -9.89 -23.64 -4.70
C SER A 92 -10.36 -23.47 -3.26
N GLN A 93 -9.48 -23.60 -2.29
CA GLN A 93 -9.80 -23.51 -0.87
C GLN A 93 -8.97 -22.43 -0.20
N THR A 94 -9.65 -21.51 0.47
CA THR A 94 -9.04 -20.56 1.41
C THR A 94 -9.00 -21.19 2.80
N PHE A 95 -7.86 -21.13 3.47
CA PHE A 95 -7.70 -21.51 4.87
C PHE A 95 -8.29 -20.41 5.79
N PRO A 96 -8.58 -20.71 7.07
CA PRO A 96 -8.89 -19.67 8.04
C PRO A 96 -7.80 -18.59 8.07
N PRO A 97 -8.15 -17.30 8.21
CA PRO A 97 -7.17 -16.23 8.26
C PRO A 97 -6.31 -16.31 9.52
N PHE A 98 -5.06 -15.85 9.42
CA PHE A 98 -4.11 -15.80 10.54
C PHE A 98 -3.32 -14.48 10.56
N LYS A 99 -2.58 -14.23 11.62
CA LYS A 99 -1.78 -13.01 11.79
C LYS A 99 -0.33 -13.24 11.33
N PRO A 100 0.25 -12.33 10.53
CA PRO A 100 1.66 -12.39 10.16
C PRO A 100 2.56 -11.85 11.28
N LYS A 101 3.83 -12.25 11.27
CA LYS A 101 4.91 -11.63 12.05
C LYS A 101 5.38 -10.34 11.35
N ASN A 102 6.01 -9.44 12.11
CA ASN A 102 6.57 -8.20 11.57
C ASN A 102 7.77 -8.47 10.62
N GLY A 103 7.62 -8.14 9.34
CA GLY A 103 8.67 -8.28 8.33
C GLY A 103 8.56 -9.58 7.53
N GLU A 104 9.66 -10.33 7.40
CA GLU A 104 9.71 -11.58 6.64
C GLU A 104 8.86 -12.67 7.31
N ASN A 105 8.10 -13.42 6.51
CA ASN A 105 7.28 -14.56 6.90
C ASN A 105 7.43 -15.69 5.87
N MET A 106 7.27 -16.94 6.31
CA MET A 106 7.17 -18.10 5.44
C MET A 106 6.04 -18.99 5.92
N ILE A 107 5.12 -19.36 5.02
CA ILE A 107 4.17 -20.43 5.29
C ILE A 107 4.52 -21.68 4.48
N GLN A 108 4.22 -22.84 5.06
CA GLN A 108 4.36 -24.13 4.41
C GLN A 108 3.02 -24.84 4.40
N VAL A 109 2.56 -25.23 3.21
CA VAL A 109 1.39 -26.10 3.04
C VAL A 109 1.88 -27.53 2.82
N ARG A 110 1.37 -28.48 3.60
CA ARG A 110 1.67 -29.91 3.51
C ARG A 110 0.41 -30.70 3.16
N PHE A 111 0.58 -31.74 2.38
CA PHE A 111 -0.43 -32.76 2.10
C PHE A 111 0.20 -34.14 2.27
N LYS A 112 -0.37 -34.98 3.14
CA LYS A 112 0.13 -36.33 3.41
C LYS A 112 -0.67 -37.35 2.60
N LYS A 113 -0.01 -38.04 1.66
CA LYS A 113 -0.59 -39.13 0.87
C LYS A 113 -0.89 -40.35 1.76
N PRO A 114 -1.83 -41.23 1.34
CA PRO A 114 -2.10 -42.49 2.03
C PRO A 114 -0.88 -43.43 2.13
N ASP A 115 0.08 -43.33 1.20
CA ASP A 115 1.35 -44.08 1.22
C ASP A 115 2.39 -43.54 2.23
N GLY A 116 2.07 -42.44 2.93
CA GLY A 116 2.93 -41.77 3.91
C GLY A 116 3.79 -40.64 3.33
N THR A 117 3.88 -40.49 2.00
CA THR A 117 4.63 -39.42 1.34
C THR A 117 4.02 -38.05 1.65
N ILE A 118 4.86 -37.06 1.94
CA ILE A 118 4.43 -35.67 2.12
C ILE A 118 4.73 -34.90 0.84
N LEU A 119 3.70 -34.30 0.25
CA LEU A 119 3.86 -33.19 -0.70
C LEU A 119 3.88 -31.90 0.12
N GLN A 120 4.87 -31.03 -0.12
CA GLN A 120 4.93 -29.72 0.52
C GLN A 120 5.22 -28.62 -0.48
N LYS A 121 4.72 -27.42 -0.21
CA LYS A 121 5.11 -26.17 -0.88
C LYS A 121 5.24 -25.08 0.16
N GLU A 122 6.21 -24.21 -0.06
CA GLU A 122 6.50 -23.05 0.77
C GLU A 122 6.22 -21.79 -0.04
N VAL A 123 5.88 -20.70 0.65
CA VAL A 123 5.85 -19.36 0.06
C VAL A 123 6.34 -18.34 1.08
N ASN A 124 7.26 -17.49 0.65
CA ASN A 124 7.78 -16.38 1.43
C ASN A 124 7.03 -15.10 1.08
N PHE A 125 6.68 -14.33 2.09
CA PHE A 125 6.02 -13.04 1.94
C PHE A 125 6.51 -12.07 3.02
N TYR A 126 6.09 -10.81 2.91
CA TYR A 126 6.47 -9.76 3.84
C TYR A 126 5.23 -9.06 4.38
N PHE A 127 5.20 -8.80 5.69
CA PHE A 127 4.20 -7.94 6.30
C PHE A 127 4.84 -6.64 6.80
N GLY A 128 4.33 -5.50 6.30
CA GLY A 128 4.79 -4.16 6.65
C GLY A 128 4.96 -3.22 5.46
N THR A 129 5.30 -1.97 5.74
CA THR A 129 5.51 -0.91 4.73
C THR A 129 6.98 -0.72 4.43
N LYS A 130 7.41 -0.99 3.19
CA LYS A 130 8.82 -0.83 2.75
C LYS A 130 9.13 0.53 2.12
N LEU A 131 8.12 1.23 1.60
CA LEU A 131 8.27 2.54 0.96
C LEU A 131 7.31 3.53 1.61
N SER A 132 7.78 4.73 1.95
CA SER A 132 6.91 5.77 2.51
C SER A 132 7.35 7.17 2.10
N ALA A 133 6.42 8.10 1.99
CA ALA A 133 6.68 9.45 1.52
C ALA A 133 5.84 10.47 2.29
N GLY A 134 6.50 11.49 2.83
CA GLY A 134 5.86 12.59 3.55
C GLY A 134 5.46 13.75 2.64
N GLY A 135 5.45 14.96 3.22
CA GLY A 135 5.12 16.19 2.50
C GLY A 135 6.20 16.62 1.49
N ALA A 136 7.46 16.34 1.80
CA ALA A 136 8.63 16.73 1.00
C ALA A 136 9.87 15.85 1.28
N HIS A 137 9.67 14.67 1.88
CA HIS A 137 10.74 13.75 2.29
C HIS A 137 10.27 12.30 2.06
N SER A 138 11.21 11.35 2.02
CA SER A 138 10.92 9.96 1.65
C SER A 138 11.76 8.98 2.46
N GLY A 139 11.24 7.77 2.59
CA GLY A 139 11.84 6.66 3.32
C GLY A 139 11.79 5.37 2.52
N PHE A 140 12.87 4.60 2.63
CA PHE A 140 13.02 3.29 2.00
C PHE A 140 13.56 2.31 3.05
N LEU A 141 12.98 1.11 3.09
CA LEU A 141 13.39 0.03 3.99
C LEU A 141 14.01 -1.10 3.17
N LYS A 142 15.27 -1.42 3.45
CA LYS A 142 15.99 -2.54 2.82
C LYS A 142 16.76 -3.29 3.90
N ASN A 143 16.59 -4.62 3.96
CA ASN A 143 17.30 -5.52 4.87
C ASN A 143 17.24 -5.11 6.37
N GLY A 144 16.12 -4.52 6.80
CA GLY A 144 15.93 -4.02 8.18
C GLY A 144 16.57 -2.66 8.48
N GLU A 145 17.11 -1.98 7.46
CA GLU A 145 17.77 -0.68 7.54
C GLU A 145 16.95 0.40 6.83
N VAL A 146 16.91 1.60 7.44
CA VAL A 146 16.12 2.74 6.93
C VAL A 146 17.02 3.70 6.18
N TYR A 147 16.57 4.14 5.02
CA TYR A 147 17.21 5.14 4.17
C TYR A 147 16.25 6.30 3.96
N THR A 148 16.74 7.54 3.95
CA THR A 148 15.90 8.75 3.87
C THR A 148 16.46 9.79 2.91
N THR A 149 15.59 10.66 2.38
CA THR A 149 15.97 11.78 1.51
C THR A 149 14.90 12.89 1.51
N GLY A 150 15.22 14.08 1.02
CA GLY A 150 14.32 15.22 0.91
C GLY A 150 14.44 16.27 2.02
N ARG A 151 13.40 17.08 2.23
CA ARG A 151 13.38 18.19 3.19
C ARG A 151 13.63 17.71 4.63
N ASN A 152 14.50 18.42 5.36
CA ASN A 152 14.90 18.04 6.73
C ASN A 152 14.72 19.16 7.78
N ASN A 153 13.85 20.13 7.52
CA ASN A 153 13.70 21.33 8.35
C ASN A 153 13.32 21.07 9.81
N PHE A 154 12.54 20.02 10.07
CA PHE A 154 12.15 19.56 11.42
C PHE A 154 12.94 18.33 11.89
N GLY A 155 13.98 17.89 11.17
CA GLY A 155 14.73 16.69 11.49
C GLY A 155 14.07 15.39 11.01
N GLN A 156 13.12 15.45 10.08
CA GLN A 156 12.35 14.30 9.59
C GLN A 156 13.16 13.25 8.80
N LEU A 157 14.43 13.52 8.47
CA LEU A 157 15.37 12.49 7.98
C LEU A 157 15.98 11.65 9.12
N GLY A 158 15.83 12.08 10.38
CA GLY A 158 16.24 11.31 11.56
C GLY A 158 17.75 11.35 11.86
N THR A 159 18.55 12.09 11.09
CA THR A 159 20.02 12.18 11.24
C THR A 159 20.50 12.88 12.52
N GLY A 160 19.62 13.14 13.49
CA GLY A 160 19.87 13.94 14.70
C GLY A 160 20.10 15.43 14.43
N ASN A 161 19.99 15.87 13.17
CA ASN A 161 20.23 17.23 12.73
C ASN A 161 19.23 17.63 11.63
N SER A 162 18.95 18.93 11.55
CA SER A 162 18.23 19.58 10.45
C SER A 162 19.22 20.38 9.61
N THR A 163 19.02 20.37 8.30
CA THR A 163 19.71 21.24 7.33
C THR A 163 18.90 22.52 7.05
N GLY A 164 17.98 22.88 7.95
CA GLY A 164 17.05 23.99 7.72
C GLY A 164 16.16 23.70 6.52
N ASP A 165 15.93 24.70 5.68
CA ASP A 165 15.09 24.57 4.47
C ASP A 165 15.92 24.31 3.19
N GLU A 166 17.09 23.68 3.33
CA GLU A 166 17.95 23.29 2.21
C GLU A 166 17.40 22.04 1.47
N ASN A 167 17.97 21.75 0.30
CA ASN A 167 17.68 20.54 -0.46
C ASN A 167 18.59 19.41 0.05
N ASN A 168 18.03 18.21 0.26
CA ASN A 168 18.83 17.01 0.53
C ASN A 168 18.40 15.97 -0.50
N ASP A 169 19.08 15.96 -1.65
CA ASP A 169 18.77 15.15 -2.84
C ASP A 169 19.61 13.88 -2.96
N VAL A 170 20.38 13.55 -1.91
CA VAL A 170 21.09 12.29 -1.72
C VAL A 170 20.32 11.40 -0.75
N ILE A 171 20.22 10.11 -1.05
CA ILE A 171 19.63 9.12 -0.15
C ILE A 171 20.67 8.72 0.89
N VAL A 172 20.34 8.87 2.18
CA VAL A 172 21.25 8.58 3.29
C VAL A 172 20.70 7.49 4.20
N LYS A 173 21.57 6.56 4.61
CA LYS A 173 21.27 5.51 5.59
C LYS A 173 21.18 6.08 7.00
N LEU A 174 20.14 5.69 7.73
CA LEU A 174 19.85 6.13 9.10
C LEU A 174 20.44 5.16 10.12
N ASN A 175 21.67 5.43 10.56
CA ASN A 175 22.45 4.51 11.41
C ASN A 175 22.00 4.41 12.88
N SER A 176 21.05 5.24 13.33
CA SER A 176 20.60 5.27 14.74
C SER A 176 19.55 4.20 15.08
N ILE A 177 18.95 3.55 14.08
CA ILE A 177 17.97 2.47 14.23
C ILE A 177 18.28 1.33 13.25
N ARG A 178 17.85 0.11 13.59
CA ARG A 178 18.06 -1.12 12.81
C ARG A 178 17.00 -2.16 13.16
N ASN A 179 16.96 -3.26 12.40
CA ASN A 179 15.97 -4.33 12.54
C ASN A 179 14.53 -3.83 12.38
N ILE A 180 14.32 -2.92 11.43
CA ILE A 180 13.02 -2.31 11.12
C ILE A 180 12.20 -3.24 10.21
N SER A 181 10.90 -3.36 10.48
CA SER A 181 9.91 -4.10 9.67
C SER A 181 8.95 -3.21 8.91
N SER A 182 8.77 -1.95 9.33
CA SER A 182 7.85 -1.03 8.67
C SER A 182 8.25 0.42 8.86
N ILE A 183 7.96 1.27 7.88
CA ILE A 183 8.15 2.74 7.94
C ILE A 183 6.89 3.49 7.53
N HIS A 184 6.57 4.57 8.25
CA HIS A 184 5.34 5.35 8.05
C HIS A 184 5.64 6.84 8.16
N PHE A 185 5.62 7.57 7.05
CA PHE A 185 6.00 8.99 6.97
C PHE A 185 4.80 9.82 6.51
N ASN A 186 4.58 11.01 7.09
CA ASN A 186 3.61 12.00 6.60
C ASN A 186 4.05 13.42 6.98
N GLN A 187 3.74 14.42 6.15
CA GLN A 187 4.13 15.83 6.33
C GLN A 187 5.62 15.98 6.68
N ASN A 188 5.91 16.26 7.96
CA ASN A 188 7.25 16.47 8.52
C ASN A 188 7.52 15.52 9.71
N ASN A 189 6.83 14.37 9.77
CA ASN A 189 6.96 13.37 10.81
C ASN A 189 7.24 11.99 10.18
N SER A 190 8.00 11.17 10.90
CA SER A 190 8.54 9.90 10.43
C SER A 190 8.52 8.88 11.55
N MET A 191 8.19 7.64 11.21
CA MET A 191 8.08 6.52 12.15
C MET A 191 8.68 5.26 11.54
N ALA A 192 9.29 4.44 12.40
CA ALA A 192 9.73 3.09 12.10
C ALA A 192 9.24 2.12 13.18
N ILE A 193 8.76 0.95 12.77
CA ILE A 193 8.41 -0.16 13.65
C ILE A 193 9.52 -1.21 13.51
N ALA A 194 10.06 -1.65 14.64
CA ALA A 194 11.06 -2.72 14.68
C ALA A 194 10.39 -4.11 14.58
N LYS A 195 11.15 -5.12 14.13
CA LYS A 195 10.71 -6.53 14.08
C LYS A 195 10.17 -7.02 15.44
N ASN A 196 10.62 -6.45 16.56
CA ASN A 196 10.14 -6.74 17.91
C ASN A 196 9.07 -5.76 18.43
N GLY A 197 8.26 -5.16 17.56
CA GLY A 197 7.10 -4.34 17.93
C GLY A 197 7.38 -2.96 18.54
N ARG A 198 8.65 -2.60 18.75
CA ARG A 198 9.02 -1.26 19.25
C ARG A 198 8.86 -0.18 18.20
N VAL A 199 8.31 0.97 18.59
CA VAL A 199 8.06 2.11 17.71
C VAL A 199 9.08 3.22 17.94
N TYR A 200 9.70 3.71 16.87
CA TYR A 200 10.58 4.88 16.88
C TYR A 200 9.95 6.02 16.07
N THR A 201 9.96 7.24 16.59
CA THR A 201 9.40 8.44 15.93
C THR A 201 10.40 9.60 15.91
N TRP A 202 10.34 10.44 14.87
CA TRP A 202 11.16 11.65 14.73
C TRP A 202 10.53 12.67 13.78
N GLY A 203 11.05 13.90 13.77
CA GLY A 203 10.53 15.02 12.98
C GLY A 203 9.83 16.09 13.84
N ASN A 204 8.78 16.71 13.30
CA ASN A 204 8.01 17.74 14.02
C ASN A 204 7.26 17.14 15.23
N ASN A 205 7.17 17.90 16.32
CA ASN A 205 6.53 17.48 17.57
C ASN A 205 5.68 18.57 18.23
N ALA A 206 5.35 19.66 17.52
CA ALA A 206 4.69 20.84 18.08
C ALA A 206 3.33 20.56 18.74
N LYS A 207 2.67 19.45 18.39
CA LYS A 207 1.40 18.99 18.97
C LYS A 207 1.56 17.59 19.61
N GLY A 208 2.76 17.19 20.02
CA GLY A 208 3.02 15.91 20.68
C GLY A 208 2.96 14.68 19.76
N GLN A 209 2.97 14.88 18.44
CA GLN A 209 2.75 13.82 17.44
C GLN A 209 3.87 12.78 17.35
N LEU A 210 4.94 12.90 18.13
CA LEU A 210 5.94 11.84 18.28
C LEU A 210 5.58 10.85 19.40
N GLY A 211 4.67 11.19 20.33
CA GLY A 211 4.25 10.30 21.42
C GLY A 211 5.29 10.07 22.52
N ILE A 212 6.40 10.80 22.51
CA ILE A 212 7.59 10.59 23.35
C ILE A 212 7.52 11.26 24.75
N GLY A 213 6.30 11.49 25.27
CA GLY A 213 6.07 12.12 26.58
C GLY A 213 6.36 13.62 26.66
N ASN A 214 6.65 14.26 25.53
CA ASN A 214 6.87 15.71 25.42
C ASN A 214 6.50 16.20 24.00
N ASN A 215 6.35 17.53 23.84
CA ASN A 215 6.11 18.21 22.55
C ASN A 215 7.30 19.10 22.11
N ASN A 216 8.52 18.75 22.52
CA ASN A 216 9.71 19.55 22.24
C ASN A 216 10.07 19.52 20.74
N THR A 217 10.30 20.70 20.15
CA THR A 217 10.64 20.90 18.72
C THR A 217 12.04 21.48 18.51
N ASN A 218 12.87 21.56 19.56
CA ASN A 218 14.07 22.38 19.61
C ASN A 218 15.10 22.08 18.48
N PRO A 219 15.60 23.11 17.76
CA PRO A 219 15.03 24.46 17.63
C PRO A 219 13.80 24.47 16.72
N ALA A 220 12.74 25.11 17.21
CA ALA A 220 11.40 25.11 16.59
C ALA A 220 11.32 25.77 15.19
N ASN A 221 12.35 26.51 14.78
CA ASN A 221 12.35 27.26 13.53
C ASN A 221 12.73 26.36 12.33
N PRO A 222 11.86 26.18 11.32
CA PRO A 222 12.16 25.36 10.15
C PRO A 222 13.27 25.91 9.25
N ARG A 223 13.69 27.18 9.40
CA ARG A 223 14.80 27.76 8.62
C ARG A 223 16.16 27.60 9.29
N THR A 224 16.22 27.12 10.53
CA THR A 224 17.46 27.06 11.31
C THR A 224 18.03 25.64 11.33
N ALA A 225 19.16 25.45 10.66
CA ALA A 225 19.94 24.21 10.73
C ALA A 225 20.49 23.94 12.15
N GLY A 226 20.89 22.70 12.42
CA GLY A 226 21.43 22.25 13.71
C GLY A 226 20.64 21.09 14.32
N ASN A 227 20.99 20.70 15.54
CA ASN A 227 20.46 19.52 16.24
C ASN A 227 18.93 19.40 16.13
N ARG A 228 18.40 18.17 16.04
CA ARG A 228 16.98 17.81 16.18
C ARG A 228 16.86 16.47 16.88
N GLN A 229 15.65 16.14 17.34
CA GLN A 229 15.38 14.85 17.94
C GLN A 229 15.66 13.71 16.93
N PRO A 230 16.61 12.80 17.20
CA PRO A 230 16.80 11.60 16.39
C PRO A 230 15.64 10.62 16.61
N PRO A 231 15.55 9.51 15.85
CA PRO A 231 14.61 8.42 16.10
C PRO A 231 14.56 8.03 17.57
N THR A 232 13.41 8.29 18.21
CA THR A 232 13.23 8.15 19.64
C THR A 232 12.15 7.13 19.92
N LEU A 233 12.41 6.23 20.87
CA LEU A 233 11.47 5.18 21.26
C LEU A 233 10.20 5.82 21.85
N VAL A 234 9.03 5.42 21.35
CA VAL A 234 7.74 5.74 21.95
C VAL A 234 7.57 4.91 23.23
N PRO A 235 7.39 5.52 24.42
CA PRO A 235 7.27 4.77 25.66
C PRO A 235 6.03 3.86 25.68
N GLY A 236 6.19 2.65 26.23
CA GLY A 236 5.07 1.73 26.50
C GLY A 236 4.50 1.00 25.28
N ILE A 237 5.23 0.93 24.16
CA ILE A 237 4.84 0.15 22.98
C ILE A 237 5.98 -0.78 22.57
N ASP A 238 5.74 -2.09 22.67
CA ASP A 238 6.66 -3.16 22.28
C ASP A 238 5.98 -4.31 21.50
N ASP A 239 4.74 -4.10 21.06
CA ASP A 239 3.90 -5.07 20.34
C ASP A 239 3.21 -4.46 19.10
N ALA A 240 3.73 -3.35 18.57
CA ALA A 240 3.17 -2.69 17.38
C ALA A 240 3.36 -3.53 16.10
N VAL A 241 2.33 -3.54 15.26
CA VAL A 241 2.34 -4.25 13.96
C VAL A 241 2.14 -3.31 12.77
N MET A 242 1.52 -2.13 12.97
CA MET A 242 1.32 -1.13 11.92
C MET A 242 1.20 0.27 12.51
N GLY A 243 1.70 1.27 11.79
CA GLY A 243 1.54 2.69 12.12
C GLY A 243 0.83 3.46 11.01
N ALA A 244 0.21 4.57 11.36
CA ALA A 244 -0.30 5.55 10.41
C ALA A 244 -0.15 6.97 10.95
N TYR A 245 0.34 7.90 10.13
CA TYR A 245 0.38 9.32 10.47
C TYR A 245 -0.69 10.09 9.71
N GLY A 246 -1.42 10.93 10.43
CA GLY A 246 -2.08 12.09 9.86
C GLY A 246 -1.11 13.27 9.71
N PHE A 247 -1.60 14.51 9.75
CA PHE A 247 -0.71 15.67 9.66
C PHE A 247 0.03 15.94 10.98
N ASN A 248 -0.71 15.92 12.09
CA ASN A 248 -0.21 16.24 13.43
C ASN A 248 -0.63 15.19 14.47
N HIS A 249 -1.02 13.98 14.06
CA HIS A 249 -1.37 12.87 14.93
C HIS A 249 -0.94 11.54 14.32
N ALA A 250 -0.84 10.50 15.14
CA ALA A 250 -0.49 9.15 14.74
C ALA A 250 -1.42 8.12 15.37
N LEU A 251 -1.56 6.98 14.70
CA LEU A 251 -2.17 5.75 15.18
C LEU A 251 -1.10 4.64 15.15
N ILE A 252 -1.15 3.75 16.14
CA ILE A 252 -0.39 2.50 16.19
C ILE A 252 -1.37 1.37 16.43
N LEU A 253 -1.42 0.40 15.52
CA LEU A 253 -2.07 -0.88 15.71
C LEU A 253 -1.11 -1.83 16.45
N LYS A 254 -1.60 -2.43 17.53
CA LYS A 254 -0.91 -3.43 18.34
C LYS A 254 -1.30 -4.85 17.88
N SER A 255 -0.47 -5.84 18.18
CA SER A 255 -0.70 -7.25 17.77
C SER A 255 -1.95 -7.87 18.38
N ASP A 256 -2.48 -7.30 19.46
CA ASP A 256 -3.74 -7.70 20.11
C ASP A 256 -5.00 -7.10 19.45
N GLY A 257 -4.85 -6.44 18.29
CA GLY A 257 -5.96 -5.81 17.57
C GLY A 257 -6.48 -4.52 18.21
N THR A 258 -5.79 -3.96 19.21
CA THR A 258 -6.10 -2.65 19.81
C THR A 258 -5.28 -1.53 19.18
N ILE A 259 -5.76 -0.28 19.30
CA ILE A 259 -5.09 0.90 18.74
C ILE A 259 -4.72 1.86 19.87
N VAL A 260 -3.51 2.41 19.81
CA VAL A 260 -3.12 3.61 20.57
C VAL A 260 -2.83 4.77 19.63
N ALA A 261 -3.08 6.00 20.08
CA ALA A 261 -2.93 7.22 19.31
C ALA A 261 -2.18 8.30 20.09
N PHE A 262 -1.54 9.23 19.39
CA PHE A 262 -0.90 10.41 20.00
C PHE A 262 -0.81 11.59 19.01
N GLY A 263 -0.59 12.80 19.53
CA GLY A 263 -0.59 14.05 18.77
C GLY A 263 -1.83 14.92 18.98
N GLN A 264 -2.13 15.77 18.00
CA GLN A 264 -3.26 16.70 17.97
C GLN A 264 -4.61 15.98 18.12
N ASN A 265 -5.53 16.56 18.89
CA ASN A 265 -6.87 16.01 19.16
C ASN A 265 -7.99 17.06 19.08
N ASN A 266 -7.77 18.20 18.41
CA ASN A 266 -8.72 19.32 18.34
C ASN A 266 -10.11 18.98 17.77
N VAL A 267 -10.23 17.89 17.02
CA VAL A 267 -11.48 17.41 16.42
C VAL A 267 -11.75 15.93 16.77
N GLY A 268 -11.05 15.39 17.76
CA GLY A 268 -11.25 14.03 18.25
C GLY A 268 -10.48 12.95 17.49
N GLN A 269 -9.53 13.31 16.62
CA GLN A 269 -8.81 12.38 15.75
C GLN A 269 -7.96 11.32 16.47
N LEU A 270 -7.73 11.45 17.79
CA LEU A 270 -7.14 10.37 18.61
C LEU A 270 -8.13 9.27 19.00
N GLY A 271 -9.44 9.45 18.80
CA GLY A 271 -10.45 8.41 19.02
C GLY A 271 -10.59 7.94 20.47
N ASN A 272 -10.13 8.75 21.43
CA ASN A 272 -10.01 8.40 22.84
C ASN A 272 -11.25 8.78 23.70
N GLY A 273 -12.37 9.15 23.07
CA GLY A 273 -13.61 9.53 23.77
C GLY A 273 -13.54 10.86 24.53
N ALA A 274 -12.52 11.69 24.30
CA ALA A 274 -12.37 12.98 24.97
C ALA A 274 -13.47 13.99 24.55
N ASN A 275 -13.88 14.82 25.51
CA ASN A 275 -14.88 15.89 25.34
C ASN A 275 -14.22 17.27 25.43
N ASP A 276 -14.98 18.34 25.19
CA ASP A 276 -14.57 19.75 25.36
C ASP A 276 -13.29 20.15 24.59
N LEU A 277 -13.14 19.56 23.41
CA LEU A 277 -11.96 19.67 22.54
C LEU A 277 -11.86 21.06 21.89
N ASN A 278 -10.62 21.55 21.77
CA ASN A 278 -10.29 22.86 21.22
C ASN A 278 -8.94 22.81 20.47
N ALA A 279 -8.50 23.95 19.89
CA ALA A 279 -7.30 24.03 19.05
C ALA A 279 -5.99 23.57 19.73
N ASP A 280 -5.95 23.57 21.06
CA ASP A 280 -4.79 23.15 21.87
C ASP A 280 -4.98 21.81 22.57
N SER A 281 -6.05 21.07 22.27
CA SER A 281 -6.18 19.67 22.66
C SER A 281 -5.17 18.80 21.89
N PHE A 282 -4.26 18.14 22.61
CA PHE A 282 -3.34 17.12 22.09
C PHE A 282 -2.93 16.14 23.20
N SER A 283 -2.35 14.99 22.83
CA SER A 283 -1.66 14.08 23.76
C SER A 283 -0.23 13.85 23.32
N MET A 284 0.73 14.08 24.21
CA MET A 284 2.15 13.77 24.00
C MET A 284 2.55 12.36 24.44
N ASN A 285 1.61 11.60 25.02
CA ASN A 285 1.77 10.17 25.35
C ASN A 285 0.77 9.34 24.54
N PRO A 286 1.04 8.05 24.28
CA PRO A 286 0.05 7.15 23.70
C PRO A 286 -1.21 7.06 24.57
N VAL A 287 -2.37 7.20 23.95
CA VAL A 287 -3.70 7.02 24.57
C VAL A 287 -4.47 5.96 23.78
N ALA A 288 -5.27 5.14 24.46
CA ALA A 288 -6.07 4.12 23.79
C ALA A 288 -7.21 4.74 22.95
N VAL A 289 -7.45 4.17 21.77
CA VAL A 289 -8.68 4.40 21.01
C VAL A 289 -9.81 3.59 21.67
N VAL A 290 -10.98 4.20 21.89
CA VAL A 290 -12.10 3.55 22.58
C VAL A 290 -13.03 2.82 21.61
N GLY A 291 -13.66 1.75 22.08
CA GLY A 291 -14.76 1.09 21.36
C GLY A 291 -14.38 0.22 20.17
N LEU A 292 -13.09 0.03 19.89
CA LEU A 292 -12.58 -0.86 18.83
C LEU A 292 -11.76 -2.02 19.39
N ARG A 293 -11.87 -3.17 18.72
CA ARG A 293 -11.08 -4.40 18.90
C ARG A 293 -10.92 -5.08 17.55
N ASP A 294 -10.11 -6.13 17.50
CA ASP A 294 -9.99 -7.02 16.34
C ASP A 294 -9.66 -6.23 15.06
N VAL A 295 -8.83 -5.20 15.20
CA VAL A 295 -8.41 -4.30 14.11
C VAL A 295 -7.28 -4.94 13.31
N ILE A 296 -7.37 -4.84 11.98
CA ILE A 296 -6.38 -5.37 11.03
C ILE A 296 -5.68 -4.29 10.22
N GLN A 297 -6.24 -3.07 10.16
CA GLN A 297 -5.59 -1.96 9.47
C GLN A 297 -5.96 -0.63 10.13
N VAL A 298 -5.00 0.30 10.16
CA VAL A 298 -5.22 1.70 10.58
C VAL A 298 -4.71 2.65 9.50
N ILE A 299 -5.43 3.75 9.29
CA ILE A 299 -5.08 4.82 8.35
C ILE A 299 -5.41 6.19 8.95
N ALA A 300 -4.69 7.23 8.54
CA ALA A 300 -4.86 8.57 9.10
C ALA A 300 -4.63 9.65 8.04
N GLY A 301 -5.66 10.47 7.80
CA GLY A 301 -5.60 11.65 6.95
C GLY A 301 -5.23 12.91 7.74
N SER A 302 -5.50 14.09 7.19
CA SER A 302 -5.10 15.38 7.78
C SER A 302 -5.43 15.51 9.27
N GLU A 303 -6.71 15.38 9.60
CA GLU A 303 -7.29 15.49 10.94
C GLU A 303 -8.41 14.45 11.14
N HIS A 304 -8.33 13.32 10.44
CA HIS A 304 -9.25 12.18 10.58
C HIS A 304 -8.48 10.87 10.60
N SER A 305 -9.10 9.85 11.15
CA SER A 305 -8.52 8.55 11.45
C SER A 305 -9.52 7.46 11.10
N ALA A 306 -9.06 6.32 10.62
CA ALA A 306 -9.92 5.17 10.35
C ALA A 306 -9.25 3.84 10.67
N ALA A 307 -10.08 2.83 10.90
CA ALA A 307 -9.68 1.46 11.16
C ALA A 307 -10.53 0.47 10.34
N LEU A 308 -9.93 -0.66 9.97
CA LEU A 308 -10.59 -1.83 9.41
C LEU A 308 -10.50 -2.97 10.42
N THR A 309 -11.60 -3.68 10.67
CA THR A 309 -11.68 -4.83 11.57
C THR A 309 -11.71 -6.17 10.82
N GLU A 310 -11.47 -7.28 11.54
CA GLU A 310 -11.41 -8.66 10.99
C GLU A 310 -12.68 -9.14 10.27
N ASN A 311 -13.83 -8.53 10.58
CA ASN A 311 -15.13 -8.82 9.95
C ASN A 311 -15.43 -7.90 8.75
N GLY A 312 -14.46 -7.11 8.30
CA GLY A 312 -14.57 -6.20 7.17
C GLY A 312 -15.31 -4.88 7.45
N GLU A 313 -15.59 -4.54 8.71
CA GLU A 313 -16.21 -3.26 9.07
C GLU A 313 -15.19 -2.12 9.11
N VAL A 314 -15.56 -0.97 8.55
CA VAL A 314 -14.74 0.25 8.56
C VAL A 314 -15.29 1.23 9.58
N TYR A 315 -14.41 1.75 10.44
CA TYR A 315 -14.72 2.79 11.42
C TYR A 315 -13.90 4.05 11.15
N VAL A 316 -14.49 5.24 11.32
CA VAL A 316 -13.83 6.54 11.10
C VAL A 316 -14.14 7.50 12.25
N TRP A 317 -13.19 8.38 12.57
CA TRP A 317 -13.34 9.45 13.57
C TRP A 317 -12.49 10.69 13.22
N GLY A 318 -12.66 11.79 13.94
CA GLY A 318 -12.04 13.09 13.66
C GLY A 318 -12.87 14.01 12.76
N ARG A 319 -12.19 14.84 11.96
CA ARG A 319 -12.78 15.92 11.15
C ARG A 319 -13.75 15.41 10.08
N ASN A 320 -14.97 15.95 10.03
CA ASN A 320 -15.98 15.61 9.01
C ASN A 320 -16.31 16.72 7.98
N GLN A 321 -15.48 17.76 7.85
CA GLN A 321 -15.73 18.90 6.95
C GLN A 321 -15.96 18.50 5.47
N TYR A 322 -15.32 17.42 5.01
CA TYR A 322 -15.45 16.93 3.64
C TYR A 322 -16.25 15.61 3.56
N GLY A 323 -16.97 15.24 4.62
CA GLY A 323 -17.74 14.00 4.65
C GLY A 323 -16.90 12.75 4.94
N ASN A 324 -15.71 12.93 5.53
CA ASN A 324 -14.75 11.87 5.83
C ASN A 324 -15.34 10.72 6.66
N LEU A 325 -16.35 10.96 7.49
CA LEU A 325 -17.01 9.93 8.30
C LEU A 325 -17.94 8.99 7.50
N GLY A 326 -18.21 9.26 6.21
CA GLY A 326 -19.06 8.40 5.37
C GLY A 326 -20.54 8.34 5.78
N ASN A 327 -20.98 9.23 6.68
CA ASN A 327 -22.31 9.19 7.34
C ASN A 327 -23.40 10.02 6.63
N GLY A 328 -23.18 10.40 5.37
CA GLY A 328 -24.10 11.22 4.58
C GLY A 328 -24.16 12.70 4.96
N ARG A 329 -23.29 13.18 5.86
CA ARG A 329 -23.27 14.57 6.32
C ARG A 329 -21.90 15.22 6.14
N LEU A 330 -21.91 16.52 5.86
CA LEU A 330 -20.77 17.41 6.07
C LEU A 330 -20.94 18.11 7.43
N SER A 331 -19.85 18.46 8.09
CA SER A 331 -19.88 19.16 9.39
C SER A 331 -19.02 20.43 9.37
N ALA A 332 -19.15 21.28 10.39
CA ALA A 332 -18.23 22.41 10.55
C ALA A 332 -16.80 21.90 10.80
N ALA A 333 -15.79 22.69 10.44
CA ALA A 333 -14.38 22.28 10.52
C ALA A 333 -13.94 21.89 11.95
N ASN A 334 -14.57 22.46 12.97
CA ASN A 334 -14.32 22.23 14.39
C ASN A 334 -15.31 21.26 15.06
N THR A 335 -16.23 20.63 14.32
CA THR A 335 -17.10 19.59 14.89
C THR A 335 -16.27 18.35 15.18
N ALA A 336 -16.12 18.02 16.47
CA ALA A 336 -15.35 16.87 16.90
C ALA A 336 -16.15 15.56 16.79
N GLN A 337 -15.47 14.49 16.39
CA GLN A 337 -15.93 13.11 16.50
C GLN A 337 -14.83 12.32 17.21
N SER A 338 -14.86 12.25 18.54
CA SER A 338 -13.81 11.65 19.38
C SER A 338 -14.01 10.17 19.68
N ILE A 339 -15.10 9.57 19.19
CA ILE A 339 -15.41 8.14 19.28
C ILE A 339 -15.49 7.59 17.85
N PRO A 340 -14.83 6.46 17.52
CA PRO A 340 -15.01 5.75 16.25
C PRO A 340 -16.48 5.47 15.91
N VAL A 341 -16.89 5.83 14.70
CA VAL A 341 -18.22 5.50 14.15
C VAL A 341 -18.09 4.57 12.95
N LYS A 342 -18.94 3.55 12.89
CA LYS A 342 -19.01 2.63 11.75
C LYS A 342 -19.49 3.36 10.50
N VAL A 343 -18.90 3.04 9.36
CA VAL A 343 -19.33 3.50 8.04
C VAL A 343 -20.36 2.51 7.49
N GLU A 344 -21.60 2.97 7.34
CA GLU A 344 -22.70 2.12 6.86
C GLU A 344 -22.74 2.04 5.32
N GLY A 345 -23.33 0.95 4.81
CA GLY A 345 -23.54 0.75 3.37
C GLY A 345 -22.32 0.25 2.58
N LEU A 346 -21.20 -0.04 3.24
CA LEU A 346 -20.09 -0.77 2.66
C LEU A 346 -20.37 -2.29 2.64
N PRO A 347 -19.91 -3.03 1.62
CA PRO A 347 -19.78 -4.49 1.69
C PRO A 347 -18.59 -4.87 2.60
N GLU A 348 -18.30 -6.17 2.70
CA GLU A 348 -17.08 -6.66 3.36
C GLU A 348 -15.81 -6.07 2.73
N ILE A 349 -15.05 -5.30 3.53
CA ILE A 349 -13.82 -4.62 3.11
C ILE A 349 -12.61 -5.42 3.57
N LYS A 350 -11.60 -5.55 2.70
CA LYS A 350 -10.33 -6.24 3.00
C LYS A 350 -9.11 -5.32 3.04
N GLN A 351 -9.22 -4.10 2.54
CA GLN A 351 -8.17 -3.08 2.62
C GLN A 351 -8.78 -1.68 2.58
N ILE A 352 -8.24 -0.77 3.36
CA ILE A 352 -8.52 0.67 3.31
C ILE A 352 -7.25 1.47 2.99
N ALA A 353 -7.40 2.63 2.37
CA ALA A 353 -6.32 3.58 2.11
C ALA A 353 -6.86 5.01 2.21
N ASN A 354 -6.03 5.99 2.58
CA ASN A 354 -6.42 7.40 2.62
C ASN A 354 -5.47 8.26 1.79
N GLY A 355 -6.01 9.35 1.24
CA GLY A 355 -5.20 10.52 0.95
C GLY A 355 -5.30 11.55 2.05
N ARG A 356 -5.05 12.82 1.72
CA ARG A 356 -5.15 13.90 2.70
C ARG A 356 -6.53 13.96 3.37
N ASP A 357 -7.59 13.95 2.56
CA ASP A 357 -8.96 14.27 2.98
C ASP A 357 -10.01 13.35 2.34
N HIS A 358 -9.60 12.19 1.82
CA HIS A 358 -10.46 11.18 1.22
C HIS A 358 -10.04 9.76 1.63
N ILE A 359 -10.97 8.82 1.57
CA ILE A 359 -10.78 7.40 1.92
C ILE A 359 -11.16 6.55 0.70
N LEU A 360 -10.41 5.46 0.49
CA LEU A 360 -10.69 4.34 -0.39
C LEU A 360 -10.91 3.09 0.46
N ALA A 361 -11.89 2.26 0.10
CA ALA A 361 -12.14 0.95 0.68
C ALA A 361 -12.27 -0.10 -0.43
N LEU A 362 -11.44 -1.13 -0.38
CA LEU A 362 -11.43 -2.25 -1.33
C LEU A 362 -12.27 -3.40 -0.75
N ALA A 363 -13.36 -3.72 -1.44
CA ALA A 363 -14.21 -4.85 -1.12
C ALA A 363 -13.56 -6.18 -1.52
N SER A 364 -13.96 -7.27 -0.85
CA SER A 364 -13.44 -8.62 -1.13
C SER A 364 -13.71 -9.09 -2.57
N ASP A 365 -14.77 -8.59 -3.21
CA ASP A 365 -15.11 -8.87 -4.61
C ASP A 365 -14.19 -8.18 -5.64
N GLY A 366 -13.39 -7.19 -5.23
CA GLY A 366 -12.52 -6.40 -6.11
C GLY A 366 -13.09 -5.06 -6.58
N ARG A 367 -14.27 -4.64 -6.09
CA ARG A 367 -14.79 -3.26 -6.24
C ARG A 367 -14.12 -2.32 -5.23
N ILE A 368 -14.04 -1.05 -5.59
CA ILE A 368 -13.54 0.01 -4.70
C ILE A 368 -14.67 0.98 -4.41
N TYR A 369 -14.78 1.41 -3.16
CA TYR A 369 -15.65 2.49 -2.69
C TYR A 369 -14.80 3.65 -2.22
N SER A 370 -15.28 4.89 -2.39
CA SER A 370 -14.57 6.08 -1.94
C SER A 370 -15.52 7.17 -1.45
N TRP A 371 -15.02 8.02 -0.55
CA TRP A 371 -15.74 9.17 -0.01
C TRP A 371 -14.76 10.20 0.58
N GLY A 372 -15.26 11.39 0.90
CA GLY A 372 -14.47 12.53 1.37
C GLY A 372 -14.32 13.63 0.31
N LEU A 373 -13.19 14.35 0.35
CA LEU A 373 -12.87 15.42 -0.58
C LEU A 373 -12.69 14.92 -2.02
N ASN A 374 -13.34 15.57 -2.99
CA ASN A 374 -13.22 15.24 -4.42
C ASN A 374 -12.73 16.41 -5.32
N ALA A 375 -12.21 17.49 -4.73
CA ALA A 375 -11.82 18.70 -5.47
C ALA A 375 -10.78 18.46 -6.58
N SER A 376 -10.00 17.38 -6.51
CA SER A 376 -9.02 16.95 -7.52
C SER A 376 -9.49 15.76 -8.39
N GLY A 377 -10.72 15.26 -8.20
CA GLY A 377 -11.19 14.01 -8.83
C GLY A 377 -10.71 12.73 -8.13
N GLN A 378 -10.11 12.84 -6.93
CA GLN A 378 -9.45 11.74 -6.23
C GLN A 378 -10.38 10.60 -5.77
N LEU A 379 -11.70 10.77 -5.87
CA LEU A 379 -12.67 9.71 -5.62
C LEU A 379 -12.87 8.79 -6.85
N GLY A 380 -12.55 9.22 -8.08
CA GLY A 380 -12.65 8.35 -9.25
C GLY A 380 -14.10 8.04 -9.66
N ILE A 381 -15.04 8.89 -9.25
CA ILE A 381 -16.49 8.77 -9.47
C ILE A 381 -16.99 9.64 -10.63
N GLY A 382 -16.08 10.09 -11.51
CA GLY A 382 -16.36 11.01 -12.59
C GLY A 382 -16.47 12.48 -12.15
N GLY A 383 -16.96 13.32 -13.07
CA GLY A 383 -17.11 14.77 -12.88
C GLY A 383 -16.05 15.59 -13.61
N ASN A 384 -16.00 16.89 -13.31
CA ASN A 384 -15.05 17.84 -13.90
C ASN A 384 -14.76 19.03 -12.97
N GLY A 385 -13.75 19.84 -13.32
CA GLY A 385 -13.40 21.07 -12.63
C GLY A 385 -12.91 20.87 -11.20
N SER A 386 -13.79 21.07 -10.22
CA SER A 386 -13.55 20.83 -8.80
C SER A 386 -14.81 20.22 -8.16
N PRO A 387 -15.04 18.92 -8.31
CA PRO A 387 -16.22 18.25 -7.78
C PRO A 387 -16.40 18.46 -6.26
N ASN A 388 -17.66 18.54 -5.83
CA ASN A 388 -18.01 18.62 -4.42
C ASN A 388 -17.55 17.37 -3.65
N PRO A 389 -17.27 17.47 -2.33
CA PRO A 389 -17.03 16.31 -1.49
C PRO A 389 -18.23 15.36 -1.48
N THR A 390 -17.97 14.07 -1.32
CA THR A 390 -19.00 13.02 -1.29
C THR A 390 -19.03 12.40 0.12
N PRO A 391 -20.10 12.61 0.92
CA PRO A 391 -20.14 12.17 2.32
C PRO A 391 -20.68 10.74 2.51
N ILE A 392 -20.88 9.97 1.44
CA ILE A 392 -21.37 8.59 1.46
C ILE A 392 -20.41 7.74 0.63
N PRO A 393 -20.01 6.52 1.09
CA PRO A 393 -19.25 5.59 0.26
C PRO A 393 -19.89 5.39 -1.11
N THR A 394 -19.16 5.76 -2.16
CA THR A 394 -19.63 5.69 -3.55
C THR A 394 -18.67 4.82 -4.34
N GLN A 395 -19.20 3.89 -5.13
CA GLN A 395 -18.38 2.98 -5.92
C GLN A 395 -17.54 3.76 -6.95
N VAL A 396 -16.24 3.49 -7.00
CA VAL A 396 -15.31 4.00 -8.01
C VAL A 396 -15.66 3.42 -9.37
N LEU A 397 -15.61 4.25 -10.42
CA LEU A 397 -15.98 3.84 -11.77
C LEU A 397 -14.91 2.95 -12.42
N ASN A 398 -15.32 2.13 -13.38
CA ASN A 398 -14.43 1.39 -14.29
C ASN A 398 -13.41 0.41 -13.63
N ILE A 399 -13.57 0.08 -12.34
CA ILE A 399 -12.79 -0.95 -11.63
C ILE A 399 -13.74 -1.97 -10.98
N LEU A 400 -13.52 -3.26 -11.29
CA LEU A 400 -14.29 -4.40 -10.74
C LEU A 400 -13.39 -5.56 -10.24
N ASN A 401 -12.07 -5.44 -10.40
CA ASN A 401 -11.12 -6.53 -10.19
C ASN A 401 -9.82 -6.05 -9.54
N ALA A 402 -9.89 -5.08 -8.62
CA ALA A 402 -8.74 -4.63 -7.85
C ALA A 402 -8.16 -5.75 -6.97
N SER A 403 -6.83 -5.78 -6.86
CA SER A 403 -6.08 -6.58 -5.89
C SER A 403 -5.67 -5.73 -4.68
N SER A 404 -5.31 -4.46 -4.89
CA SER A 404 -4.97 -3.49 -3.83
C SER A 404 -5.38 -2.06 -4.16
N VAL A 405 -5.47 -1.20 -3.13
CA VAL A 405 -5.74 0.24 -3.21
C VAL A 405 -4.70 1.06 -2.46
N TRP A 406 -4.36 2.23 -2.99
CA TRP A 406 -3.37 3.14 -2.43
C TRP A 406 -3.81 4.59 -2.66
N ALA A 407 -3.38 5.51 -1.80
CA ALA A 407 -3.64 6.92 -1.99
C ALA A 407 -2.52 7.79 -1.40
N GLY A 408 -2.36 8.98 -1.96
CA GLY A 408 -1.46 10.03 -1.49
C GLY A 408 -2.21 11.35 -1.33
N GLY A 409 -1.49 12.47 -1.28
CA GLY A 409 -2.05 13.78 -0.93
C GLY A 409 -3.38 14.13 -1.63
N THR A 410 -3.43 14.01 -2.96
CA THR A 410 -4.61 14.32 -3.80
C THR A 410 -4.81 13.35 -4.97
N GLN A 411 -4.19 12.18 -4.87
CA GLN A 411 -4.14 11.13 -5.90
C GLN A 411 -4.45 9.77 -5.29
N SER A 412 -4.96 8.87 -6.11
CA SER A 412 -5.45 7.54 -5.75
C SER A 412 -4.99 6.55 -6.80
N PHE A 413 -4.67 5.32 -6.38
CA PHE A 413 -4.23 4.24 -7.25
C PHE A 413 -4.90 2.92 -6.87
N SER A 414 -4.95 2.00 -7.83
CA SER A 414 -5.24 0.61 -7.59
C SER A 414 -4.40 -0.27 -8.51
N ILE A 415 -3.96 -1.41 -8.00
CA ILE A 415 -3.41 -2.49 -8.80
C ILE A 415 -4.57 -3.45 -9.10
N LEU A 416 -4.77 -3.82 -10.37
CA LEU A 416 -5.75 -4.82 -10.77
C LEU A 416 -5.20 -6.24 -10.60
N LYS A 417 -6.08 -7.26 -10.58
CA LYS A 417 -5.68 -8.68 -10.59
C LYS A 417 -4.81 -9.08 -11.79
N SER A 418 -4.80 -8.28 -12.86
CA SER A 418 -3.92 -8.42 -14.04
C SER A 418 -2.51 -7.83 -13.85
N GLY A 419 -2.24 -7.13 -12.74
CA GLY A 419 -1.02 -6.34 -12.53
C GLY A 419 -1.08 -4.90 -13.07
N GLU A 420 -2.10 -4.54 -13.86
CA GLU A 420 -2.21 -3.17 -14.39
C GLU A 420 -2.49 -2.17 -13.25
N VAL A 421 -1.74 -1.06 -13.24
CA VAL A 421 -1.98 0.08 -12.35
C VAL A 421 -2.97 1.05 -12.97
N LYS A 422 -4.05 1.34 -12.23
CA LYS A 422 -4.97 2.45 -12.47
C LYS A 422 -4.69 3.59 -11.50
N GLY A 423 -4.87 4.83 -11.94
CA GLY A 423 -4.73 6.02 -11.11
C GLY A 423 -5.71 7.13 -11.47
N TRP A 424 -6.05 7.96 -10.48
CA TRP A 424 -6.98 9.08 -10.60
C TRP A 424 -6.71 10.15 -9.52
N GLY A 425 -7.30 11.33 -9.65
CA GLY A 425 -6.98 12.52 -8.86
C GLY A 425 -6.11 13.53 -9.60
N ALA A 426 -5.36 14.35 -8.86
CA ALA A 426 -4.48 15.37 -9.46
C ALA A 426 -3.27 14.74 -10.16
N ASN A 427 -2.88 15.30 -11.31
CA ASN A 427 -1.61 15.01 -11.98
C ASN A 427 -0.81 16.31 -12.16
N GLY A 428 -1.14 17.08 -13.21
CA GLY A 428 -0.65 18.44 -13.46
C GLY A 428 0.87 18.58 -13.47
N ASN A 429 1.37 19.78 -13.16
CA ASN A 429 2.80 20.09 -13.12
C ASN A 429 3.59 19.22 -12.14
N THR A 430 2.95 18.76 -11.06
CA THR A 430 3.53 17.84 -10.06
C THR A 430 3.63 16.40 -10.56
N ALA A 431 2.98 16.06 -11.67
CA ALA A 431 3.03 14.76 -12.34
C ALA A 431 2.64 13.55 -11.46
N ASN A 432 1.74 13.73 -10.49
CA ASN A 432 1.52 12.76 -9.41
C ASN A 432 1.04 11.37 -9.88
N LEU A 433 0.51 11.21 -11.09
CA LEU A 433 0.00 9.92 -11.59
C LEU A 433 1.00 9.16 -12.48
N ALA A 434 2.14 9.77 -12.84
CA ALA A 434 3.09 9.22 -13.80
C ALA A 434 2.41 8.68 -15.09
N ILE A 435 1.65 9.54 -15.78
CA ILE A 435 0.96 9.23 -17.04
C ILE A 435 1.76 9.63 -18.29
N GLY A 436 3.06 9.89 -18.15
CA GLY A 436 3.97 10.29 -19.23
C GLY A 436 3.94 11.77 -19.58
N GLU A 437 3.01 12.54 -19.00
CA GLU A 437 2.84 13.97 -19.26
C GLU A 437 2.31 14.76 -18.03
N THR A 438 2.28 16.10 -18.14
CA THR A 438 1.93 17.05 -17.06
C THR A 438 0.82 18.05 -17.42
N ASN A 439 0.29 18.00 -18.65
CA ASN A 439 -0.75 18.92 -19.11
C ASN A 439 -2.12 18.52 -18.54
N THR A 440 -2.41 17.22 -18.40
CA THR A 440 -3.62 16.73 -17.73
C THR A 440 -3.58 17.11 -16.26
N GLN A 441 -4.39 18.09 -15.85
CA GLN A 441 -4.39 18.59 -14.47
C GLN A 441 -4.98 17.58 -13.49
N LYS A 442 -6.06 16.88 -13.88
CA LYS A 442 -6.85 15.97 -13.05
C LYS A 442 -7.44 14.85 -13.89
N VAL A 443 -7.53 13.67 -13.31
CA VAL A 443 -8.15 12.46 -13.88
C VAL A 443 -9.30 12.06 -12.95
N TYR A 444 -10.54 12.16 -13.43
CA TYR A 444 -11.75 12.02 -12.58
C TYR A 444 -12.33 10.59 -12.53
N GLU A 445 -11.85 9.71 -13.41
CA GLU A 445 -12.20 8.29 -13.47
C GLU A 445 -10.90 7.49 -13.60
N PRO A 446 -10.78 6.28 -13.02
CA PRO A 446 -9.55 5.51 -13.09
C PRO A 446 -9.06 5.25 -14.51
N ASN A 447 -7.85 5.68 -14.80
CA ASN A 447 -7.19 5.48 -16.08
C ASN A 447 -5.80 4.84 -15.87
N LYS A 448 -5.12 4.40 -16.93
CA LYS A 448 -3.77 3.84 -16.82
C LYS A 448 -2.83 4.88 -16.19
N ALA A 449 -2.10 4.47 -15.16
CA ALA A 449 -1.14 5.29 -14.42
C ALA A 449 0.17 4.53 -14.24
N VAL A 450 1.22 5.23 -13.78
CA VAL A 450 2.56 4.64 -13.55
C VAL A 450 3.09 3.97 -14.83
N VAL A 451 3.09 4.71 -15.93
CA VAL A 451 3.37 4.17 -17.28
C VAL A 451 4.84 3.79 -17.45
N GLY A 452 5.10 2.72 -18.21
CA GLY A 452 6.45 2.29 -18.58
C GLY A 452 7.11 1.32 -17.61
N ILE A 453 6.45 0.96 -16.51
CA ILE A 453 6.84 -0.13 -15.60
C ILE A 453 5.65 -1.03 -15.30
N ASP A 454 5.92 -2.32 -15.08
CA ASP A 454 4.94 -3.36 -14.76
C ASP A 454 5.42 -4.09 -13.47
N ASP A 455 4.68 -5.11 -13.00
CA ASP A 455 5.04 -5.94 -11.82
C ASP A 455 5.20 -5.14 -10.51
N VAL A 456 4.39 -4.09 -10.33
CA VAL A 456 4.31 -3.33 -9.08
C VAL A 456 3.70 -4.18 -7.96
N ILE A 457 4.40 -4.30 -6.82
CA ILE A 457 3.95 -5.06 -5.65
C ILE A 457 3.68 -4.19 -4.41
N HIS A 458 4.16 -2.95 -4.36
CA HIS A 458 4.01 -2.06 -3.20
C HIS A 458 4.14 -0.59 -3.59
N PHE A 459 3.41 0.32 -2.94
CA PHE A 459 3.54 1.77 -3.12
C PHE A 459 4.07 2.47 -1.86
N GLY A 460 4.84 3.53 -2.06
CA GLY A 460 5.08 4.59 -1.07
C GLY A 460 4.50 5.90 -1.56
N CYS A 461 3.25 6.21 -1.22
CA CYS A 461 2.55 7.42 -1.65
C CYS A 461 2.86 8.62 -0.75
N GLY A 462 3.09 9.80 -1.34
CA GLY A 462 3.35 11.05 -0.64
C GLY A 462 2.40 12.18 -1.02
N ALA A 463 2.74 13.41 -0.62
CA ALA A 463 1.89 14.56 -0.90
C ALA A 463 1.85 14.95 -2.40
N THR A 464 3.01 14.94 -3.07
CA THR A 464 3.18 15.34 -4.49
C THR A 464 4.19 14.48 -5.25
N HIS A 465 4.62 13.38 -4.64
CA HIS A 465 5.58 12.43 -5.18
C HIS A 465 5.27 11.04 -4.62
N ASN A 466 5.65 9.99 -5.33
CA ASN A 466 5.34 8.62 -4.96
C ASN A 466 6.45 7.68 -5.41
N PHE A 467 6.44 6.47 -4.87
CA PHE A 467 7.32 5.37 -5.23
C PHE A 467 6.56 4.06 -5.41
N VAL A 468 7.15 3.14 -6.15
CA VAL A 468 6.76 1.73 -6.21
C VAL A 468 7.98 0.82 -6.03
N LEU A 469 7.73 -0.36 -5.47
CA LEU A 469 8.64 -1.50 -5.48
C LEU A 469 8.09 -2.52 -6.48
N LEU A 470 8.97 -3.06 -7.33
CA LEU A 470 8.65 -4.12 -8.27
C LEU A 470 8.99 -5.49 -7.68
N GLY A 471 8.44 -6.58 -8.24
CA GLY A 471 8.68 -7.95 -7.75
C GLY A 471 10.15 -8.38 -7.82
N ASN A 472 10.93 -7.81 -8.73
CA ASN A 472 12.39 -8.00 -8.83
C ASN A 472 13.20 -7.22 -7.77
N GLY A 473 12.56 -6.40 -6.93
CA GLY A 473 13.20 -5.58 -5.90
C GLY A 473 13.67 -4.19 -6.35
N GLU A 474 13.45 -3.80 -7.60
CA GLU A 474 13.75 -2.44 -8.08
C GLU A 474 12.75 -1.43 -7.54
N ILE A 475 13.25 -0.22 -7.23
CA ILE A 475 12.44 0.90 -6.74
C ILE A 475 12.37 1.95 -7.85
N TYR A 476 11.16 2.42 -8.15
CA TYR A 476 10.92 3.55 -9.05
C TYR A 476 10.19 4.67 -8.31
N GLY A 477 10.53 5.92 -8.61
CA GLY A 477 9.93 7.12 -8.03
C GLY A 477 9.47 8.12 -9.09
N TRP A 478 8.46 8.93 -8.78
CA TRP A 478 7.94 9.95 -9.69
C TRP A 478 7.25 11.10 -8.96
N GLY A 479 6.86 12.12 -9.74
CA GLY A 479 6.21 13.32 -9.24
C GLY A 479 7.21 14.43 -8.89
N TRP A 480 6.84 15.34 -7.99
CA TRP A 480 7.64 16.53 -7.69
C TRP A 480 8.80 16.23 -6.72
N ASN A 481 10.02 16.39 -7.22
CA ASN A 481 11.27 16.22 -6.47
C ASN A 481 11.61 17.39 -5.51
N PHE A 482 10.58 17.96 -4.87
CA PHE A 482 10.73 19.12 -4.00
C PHE A 482 11.72 18.84 -2.86
N LYS A 483 12.74 19.70 -2.71
CA LYS A 483 13.80 19.58 -1.69
C LYS A 483 14.62 18.29 -1.76
N GLY A 484 14.58 17.56 -2.87
CA GLY A 484 15.25 16.26 -2.99
C GLY A 484 14.40 15.06 -2.59
N SER A 485 13.07 15.22 -2.52
CA SER A 485 12.15 14.15 -2.11
C SER A 485 12.29 12.84 -2.89
N LEU A 486 12.77 12.85 -4.14
CA LEU A 486 13.04 11.63 -4.92
C LEU A 486 14.46 11.06 -4.73
N GLY A 487 15.38 11.75 -4.05
CA GLY A 487 16.78 11.30 -3.94
C GLY A 487 17.53 11.31 -5.28
N ARG A 488 17.16 12.26 -6.17
CA ARG A 488 17.65 12.36 -7.55
C ARG A 488 18.05 13.80 -7.86
N GLN A 489 19.35 14.09 -7.84
CA GLN A 489 19.87 15.44 -8.09
C GLN A 489 19.57 15.97 -9.50
N ASP A 490 19.59 15.09 -10.50
CA ASP A 490 19.30 15.39 -11.90
C ASP A 490 17.87 15.90 -12.15
N LEU A 491 16.95 15.65 -11.21
CA LEU A 491 15.55 16.06 -11.30
C LEU A 491 15.24 17.36 -10.52
N GLN A 492 16.23 18.04 -9.91
CA GLN A 492 15.98 19.26 -9.11
C GLN A 492 15.40 20.43 -9.93
N ALA A 493 15.66 20.48 -11.24
CA ALA A 493 15.16 21.54 -12.12
C ALA A 493 13.71 21.31 -12.61
N ASN A 494 13.11 20.15 -12.32
CA ASN A 494 11.81 19.75 -12.86
C ASN A 494 10.66 20.00 -11.88
N TRP A 495 9.54 20.52 -12.38
CA TRP A 495 8.29 20.66 -11.61
C TRP A 495 7.67 19.30 -11.22
N GLY A 496 7.94 18.26 -12.00
CA GLY A 496 7.54 16.89 -11.73
C GLY A 496 8.21 15.93 -12.72
N ALA A 497 8.46 14.70 -12.30
CA ALA A 497 8.87 13.60 -13.17
C ALA A 497 7.62 12.83 -13.63
N PRO A 498 7.19 12.96 -14.91
CA PRO A 498 5.95 12.35 -15.39
C PRO A 498 6.09 10.89 -15.85
N ASN A 499 7.32 10.40 -15.96
CA ASN A 499 7.63 8.98 -16.12
C ASN A 499 8.34 8.52 -14.84
N PRO A 500 8.11 7.27 -14.37
CA PRO A 500 8.85 6.71 -13.25
C PRO A 500 10.36 6.67 -13.54
N VAL A 501 11.17 7.02 -12.55
CA VAL A 501 12.63 6.95 -12.61
C VAL A 501 13.17 5.96 -11.59
N SER A 502 14.20 5.19 -11.96
CA SER A 502 14.84 4.24 -11.04
C SER A 502 15.51 4.95 -9.86
N ILE A 503 15.36 4.39 -8.66
CA ILE A 503 15.88 4.91 -7.39
C ILE A 503 16.90 3.93 -6.82
N THR A 504 18.17 4.36 -6.79
CA THR A 504 19.27 3.55 -6.25
C THR A 504 19.51 3.89 -4.78
N LEU A 505 19.38 2.91 -3.90
CA LEU A 505 19.84 3.01 -2.50
C LEU A 505 21.35 2.75 -2.43
N PRO A 506 22.09 3.47 -1.56
CA PRO A 506 23.54 3.28 -1.38
C PRO A 506 23.91 1.98 -0.65
#